data_AF-A0A318HZ84-F1
#
_entry.id   AF-A0A318HZ84-F1
#
_cell.length_a   1.000
_cell.length_b   1.000
_cell.length_c   1.000
_cell.angle_alpha   90.00
_cell.angle_beta   90.00
_cell.angle_gamma   90.00
#
_symmetry.space_group_name_H-M   'P 1'
#
loop_
_entity.id
_entity.type
_entity.pdbx_description
1 polymer ?
#
loop_
_entity_poly.entity_id
_entity_poly.type
_entity_poly.pdbx_seq_one_letter_code
_entity_poly.pdbx_strand_id
1 'polypeptide(L)'
;MNLTKEDYKQMAEHILEYAIDGKTEVCADVYKGDEMFHIDGVLYAEYKTYEGGSYGYEKEWLTDIASVSLEIKDVWCDNDGDAPHNFKETMLMDCLESFI
;
A
#
# COMPACT_ATOMS: atom_id res chain seq x y z
N MET A 1 -1.48 -11.56 -17.26
CA MET A 1 -0.30 -11.31 -16.39
C MET A 1 -0.18 -12.25 -15.17
N ASN A 2 1.02 -12.72 -14.82
CA ASN A 2 1.30 -13.42 -13.53
C ASN A 2 2.02 -12.49 -12.54
N LEU A 3 1.38 -12.22 -11.41
CA LEU A 3 1.94 -11.43 -10.31
C LEU A 3 2.90 -12.27 -9.45
N THR A 4 4.04 -11.68 -9.14
CA THR A 4 5.09 -12.19 -8.25
C THR A 4 5.07 -11.42 -6.94
N LYS A 5 5.73 -11.94 -5.90
CA LYS A 5 5.84 -11.23 -4.62
C LYS A 5 6.44 -9.82 -4.75
N GLU A 6 7.36 -9.63 -5.69
CA GLU A 6 7.99 -8.32 -5.90
C GLU A 6 7.00 -7.30 -6.48
N ASP A 7 6.06 -7.74 -7.32
CA ASP A 7 5.01 -6.87 -7.84
C ASP A 7 4.07 -6.41 -6.72
N TYR A 8 3.69 -7.33 -5.81
CA TYR A 8 2.86 -6.98 -4.64
C TYR A 8 3.57 -5.99 -3.70
N LYS A 9 4.89 -6.10 -3.55
CA LYS A 9 5.66 -5.12 -2.79
C LYS A 9 5.65 -3.75 -3.45
N GLN A 10 5.89 -3.68 -4.76
CA GLN A 10 5.83 -2.40 -5.48
C GLN A 10 4.45 -1.76 -5.37
N MET A 11 3.37 -2.54 -5.47
CA MET A 11 2.01 -2.04 -5.22
C MET A 11 1.86 -1.50 -3.80
N ALA A 12 2.30 -2.27 -2.80
CA ALA A 12 2.20 -1.87 -1.40
C ALA A 12 3.01 -0.59 -1.11
N GLU A 13 4.23 -0.47 -1.63
CA GLU A 13 5.06 0.73 -1.52
C GLU A 13 4.33 1.94 -2.10
N HIS A 14 3.82 1.83 -3.32
CA HIS A 14 3.12 2.93 -3.97
C HIS A 14 1.83 3.32 -3.25
N ILE A 15 1.06 2.36 -2.74
CA ILE A 15 -0.12 2.63 -1.91
C ILE A 15 0.26 3.39 -0.64
N LEU A 16 1.36 3.01 0.02
CA LEU A 16 1.82 3.62 1.26
C LEU A 16 2.42 5.02 1.06
N GLU A 17 2.89 5.38 -0.14
CA GLU A 17 3.32 6.76 -0.45
C GLU A 17 2.18 7.78 -0.26
N TYR A 18 0.93 7.34 -0.39
CA TYR A 18 -0.26 8.15 -0.20
C TYR A 18 -0.88 8.00 1.20
N ALA A 19 -0.26 7.23 2.10
CA ALA A 19 -0.77 7.06 3.46
C ALA A 19 -0.77 8.40 4.21
N ILE A 20 -1.94 8.75 4.72
CA ILE A 20 -2.16 9.85 5.67
C ILE A 20 -3.11 9.34 6.74
N ASP A 21 -3.07 9.96 7.92
CA ASP A 21 -3.96 9.58 9.02
C ASP A 21 -5.42 9.71 8.60
N GLY A 22 -6.18 8.63 8.76
CA GLY A 22 -7.56 8.50 8.33
C GLY A 22 -7.72 7.77 6.99
N LYS A 23 -8.57 8.31 6.12
CA LYS A 23 -9.05 7.66 4.88
C LYS A 23 -8.48 8.35 3.65
N THR A 24 -7.90 7.58 2.73
CA THR A 24 -7.35 8.05 1.46
C THR A 24 -7.79 7.16 0.31
N GLU A 25 -8.18 7.77 -0.81
CA GLU A 25 -8.35 7.04 -2.08
C GLU A 25 -6.98 6.79 -2.70
N VAL A 26 -6.70 5.53 -3.05
CA VAL A 26 -5.39 5.11 -3.55
C VAL A 26 -5.57 4.26 -4.80
N CYS A 27 -4.64 4.42 -5.73
CA CYS A 27 -4.50 3.52 -6.85
C CYS A 27 -3.05 3.07 -6.99
N ALA A 28 -2.84 1.89 -7.58
CA ALA A 28 -1.50 1.44 -7.92
C ALA A 28 -1.46 0.66 -9.23
N ASP A 29 -0.41 0.94 -10.00
CA ASP A 29 -0.17 0.33 -11.30
C ASP A 29 1.12 -0.48 -11.28
N VAL A 30 1.07 -1.70 -11.82
CA VAL A 30 2.25 -2.51 -12.11
C VAL A 30 2.31 -2.86 -13.59
N TYR A 31 3.45 -2.58 -14.20
CA TYR A 31 3.71 -2.83 -15.61
C TYR A 31 4.64 -4.03 -15.79
N LYS A 32 4.27 -4.97 -16.66
CA LYS A 32 5.14 -6.06 -17.12
C LYS A 32 5.11 -6.20 -18.64
N GLY A 33 6.18 -5.74 -19.27
CA GLY A 33 6.20 -5.64 -20.73
C GLY A 33 5.14 -4.64 -21.17
N ASP A 34 4.21 -5.09 -22.01
CA ASP A 34 3.09 -4.29 -22.51
C ASP A 34 1.78 -4.53 -21.73
N GLU A 35 1.81 -5.31 -20.64
CA GLU A 35 0.66 -5.51 -19.75
C GLU A 35 0.72 -4.55 -18.55
N MET A 36 -0.43 -3.94 -18.21
CA MET A 36 -0.61 -3.17 -16.98
C MET A 36 -1.65 -3.85 -16.08
N PHE A 37 -1.35 -3.90 -14.79
CA PHE A 37 -2.28 -4.30 -13.73
C PHE A 37 -2.57 -3.08 -12.85
N HIS A 38 -3.85 -2.77 -12.68
CA HIS A 38 -4.33 -1.63 -11.91
C HIS A 38 -5.15 -2.11 -10.71
N ILE A 39 -4.96 -1.46 -9.58
CA ILE A 39 -5.82 -1.57 -8.41
C ILE A 39 -6.30 -0.19 -7.98
N ASP A 40 -7.59 -0.10 -7.68
CA ASP A 40 -8.21 1.09 -7.09
C ASP A 40 -8.83 0.71 -5.75
N GLY A 41 -8.70 1.57 -4.75
CA GLY A 41 -9.06 1.24 -3.38
C GLY A 41 -9.10 2.43 -2.43
N VAL A 42 -9.42 2.10 -1.19
CA VAL A 42 -9.44 3.05 -0.07
C VAL A 42 -8.48 2.54 1.00
N LEU A 43 -7.41 3.29 1.23
CA LEU A 43 -6.47 3.06 2.31
C LEU A 43 -6.98 3.74 3.59
N TYR A 44 -7.02 3.00 4.68
CA TYR A 44 -7.19 3.52 6.02
C TYR A 44 -5.86 3.36 6.75
N ALA A 45 -5.24 4.46 7.15
CA ALA A 45 -4.00 4.44 7.90
C ALA A 45 -4.19 5.16 9.24
N GLU A 46 -3.62 4.60 10.29
CA GLU A 46 -3.56 5.23 11.61
C GLU A 46 -2.11 5.56 11.92
N TYR A 47 -1.83 6.79 12.33
CA TYR A 47 -0.50 7.19 12.77
C TYR A 47 -0.43 7.29 14.30
N LYS A 48 0.69 6.83 14.86
CA LYS A 48 1.02 7.02 16.28
C LYS A 48 2.15 8.04 16.39
N THR A 49 1.97 8.99 17.30
CA THR A 49 3.03 9.94 17.68
C THR A 49 3.59 9.53 19.03
N TYR A 50 4.92 9.52 19.16
CA TYR A 50 5.60 9.22 20.41
C TYR A 50 6.76 10.19 20.65
N GLU A 51 7.11 10.37 21.93
CA GLU A 51 8.26 11.20 22.32
C GLU A 51 9.55 10.45 21.97
N GLY A 52 10.33 11.05 21.08
CA GLY A 52 11.64 10.57 20.65
C GLY A 52 12.74 10.90 21.65
N GLY A 53 13.99 10.59 21.29
CA GLY A 53 15.15 10.91 22.12
C GLY A 53 15.33 12.43 22.26
N SER A 54 15.63 12.92 23.46
CA SER A 54 15.97 14.32 23.69
C SER A 54 17.48 14.54 23.58
N TYR A 55 17.94 15.41 22.66
CA TYR A 55 19.32 15.93 22.68
C TYR A 55 19.27 17.42 23.05
N GLY A 56 19.66 17.75 24.29
CA GLY A 56 19.36 19.07 24.85
C GLY A 56 17.86 19.22 25.14
N TYR A 57 17.46 20.37 25.71
CA TYR A 57 16.12 20.60 26.29
C TYR A 57 14.93 20.60 25.29
N GLU A 58 15.09 20.05 24.09
CA GLU A 58 14.05 19.97 23.07
C GLU A 58 13.48 18.54 23.01
N LYS A 59 12.15 18.46 23.05
CA LYS A 59 11.41 17.21 22.84
C LYS A 59 11.24 17.00 21.34
N GLU A 60 11.75 15.89 20.83
CA GLU A 60 11.48 15.43 19.47
C GLU A 60 10.21 14.57 19.47
N TRP A 61 9.32 14.79 18.52
CA TRP A 61 8.12 13.96 18.33
C TRP A 61 8.25 13.19 17.03
N LEU A 62 8.25 11.87 17.12
CA LEU A 62 8.32 10.97 15.99
C LEU A 62 6.92 10.47 15.66
N THR A 63 6.63 10.30 14.38
CA THR A 63 5.32 9.85 13.88
C THR A 63 5.54 8.68 12.94
N ASP A 64 4.95 7.53 13.29
CA ASP A 64 5.02 6.31 12.50
C ASP A 64 3.62 5.81 12.18
N ILE A 65 3.49 5.04 11.11
CA ILE A 65 2.29 4.28 10.82
C ILE A 65 2.11 3.23 11.93
N ALA A 66 0.92 3.19 12.53
CA ALA A 66 0.54 2.25 13.56
C ALA A 66 -0.22 1.05 12.99
N SER A 67 -1.10 1.31 12.03
CA SER A 67 -1.87 0.29 11.32
C SER A 67 -2.27 0.78 9.94
N VAL A 68 -2.47 -0.16 9.02
CA VAL A 68 -3.11 0.10 7.73
C VAL A 68 -4.14 -0.97 7.42
N SER A 69 -5.17 -0.59 6.68
CA SER A 69 -6.07 -1.52 6.02
C SER A 69 -6.46 -0.98 4.65
N LEU A 70 -6.63 -1.85 3.67
CA LEU A 70 -7.00 -1.48 2.32
C LEU A 70 -8.36 -2.11 1.99
N GLU A 71 -9.30 -1.29 1.56
CA GLU A 71 -10.55 -1.75 0.96
C GLU A 71 -10.42 -1.66 -0.56
N ILE A 72 -10.32 -2.80 -1.23
CA ILE A 72 -10.19 -2.86 -2.70
C ILE A 72 -11.55 -2.57 -3.33
N LYS A 73 -11.59 -1.60 -4.25
CA LYS A 73 -12.79 -1.21 -4.99
C LYS A 73 -12.84 -1.85 -6.36
N ASP A 74 -11.72 -1.81 -7.07
CA ASP A 74 -11.63 -2.36 -8.42
C ASP A 74 -10.22 -2.89 -8.70
N VAL A 75 -10.15 -3.90 -9.56
CA VAL A 75 -8.91 -4.51 -10.03
C VAL A 75 -9.10 -4.90 -11.48
N TRP A 76 -8.17 -4.51 -12.35
CA TRP A 76 -8.24 -4.87 -13.76
C TRP A 76 -6.86 -4.97 -14.40
N CYS A 77 -6.81 -5.61 -15.57
CA CYS A 77 -5.58 -5.82 -16.34
C CYS A 77 -5.88 -5.61 -17.83
N ASP A 78 -5.09 -4.75 -18.48
CA ASP A 78 -5.36 -4.23 -19.84
C ASP A 78 -5.60 -5.32 -20.90
N ASN A 79 -4.97 -6.49 -20.76
CA ASN A 79 -5.02 -7.56 -21.77
C ASN A 79 -5.96 -8.74 -21.46
N ASP A 80 -6.63 -8.78 -20.30
CA ASP A 80 -7.49 -9.91 -19.92
C ASP A 80 -8.96 -9.52 -19.64
N GLY A 81 -9.33 -8.23 -19.59
CA GLY A 81 -10.72 -7.76 -19.42
C GLY A 81 -11.36 -8.06 -18.05
N ASP A 82 -10.85 -9.05 -17.33
CA ASP A 82 -11.04 -9.35 -15.93
C ASP A 82 -9.65 -9.28 -15.25
N ALA A 83 -9.59 -8.88 -13.97
CA ALA A 83 -8.38 -9.03 -13.16
C ALA A 83 -7.76 -10.42 -13.40
N PRO A 84 -6.42 -10.58 -13.45
CA PRO A 84 -5.82 -11.90 -13.55
C PRO A 84 -6.43 -12.78 -12.46
N HIS A 85 -6.89 -13.98 -12.82
CA HIS A 85 -7.40 -15.02 -11.91
C HIS A 85 -6.45 -15.35 -10.72
N ASN A 86 -5.25 -14.77 -10.73
CA ASN A 86 -4.16 -14.99 -9.80
C ASN A 86 -3.91 -13.80 -8.85
N PHE A 87 -4.75 -12.74 -8.87
CA PHE A 87 -4.68 -11.70 -7.85
C PHE A 87 -5.00 -12.29 -6.47
N LYS A 88 -4.19 -11.91 -5.48
CA LYS A 88 -4.29 -12.40 -4.11
C LYS A 88 -4.23 -11.20 -3.18
N GLU A 89 -5.41 -10.73 -2.79
CA GLU A 89 -5.57 -9.65 -1.80
C GLU A 89 -4.74 -9.90 -0.54
N THR A 90 -4.74 -11.12 -0.03
CA THR A 90 -3.95 -11.46 1.16
C THR A 90 -2.44 -11.23 0.97
N MET A 91 -1.89 -11.45 -0.23
CA MET A 91 -0.46 -11.20 -0.47
C MET A 91 -0.15 -9.70 -0.53
N LEU A 92 -1.10 -8.87 -1.01
CA LEU A 92 -0.96 -7.42 -0.98
C LEU A 92 -1.01 -6.91 0.47
N MET A 93 -1.97 -7.40 1.26
CA MET A 93 -2.11 -7.05 2.67
C MET A 93 -0.88 -7.47 3.48
N ASP A 94 -0.36 -8.69 3.27
CA ASP A 94 0.91 -9.15 3.88
C ASP A 94 2.09 -8.21 3.53
N CYS A 95 2.12 -7.67 2.31
CA CYS A 95 3.15 -6.72 1.90
C CYS A 95 2.97 -5.37 2.60
N LEU A 96 1.75 -4.83 2.65
CA LEU A 96 1.43 -3.59 3.36
C LEU A 96 1.82 -3.65 4.83
N GLU A 97 1.46 -4.75 5.52
CA GLU A 97 1.82 -4.96 6.92
C GLU A 97 3.33 -5.11 7.13
N SER A 98 4.08 -5.59 6.14
CA SER A 98 5.53 -5.78 6.27
C SER A 98 6.35 -4.48 6.31
N PHE A 99 5.73 -3.34 5.99
CA PHE A 99 6.37 -2.01 6.06
C PHE A 99 6.12 -1.27 7.38
N ILE A 100 5.36 -1.87 8.30
CA ILE A 100 4.90 -1.28 9.57
C ILE A 100 5.52 -2.03 10.76
#